data_AF-A0A2A5M621-F1
#
_entry.id   AF-A0A2A5M621-F1
#
_cell.length_a   1.000
_cell.length_b   1.000
_cell.length_c   1.000
_cell.angle_alpha   90.00
_cell.angle_beta   90.00
_cell.angle_gamma   90.00
#
_symmetry.space_group_name_H-M   'P 1'
#
loop_
_entity.id
_entity.type
_entity.pdbx_description
1 polymer ?
#
loop_
_entity_poly.entity_id
_entity_poly.type
_entity_poly.pdbx_seq_one_letter_code
_entity_poly.pdbx_strand_id
1 'polypeptide(L)'
;VFMARIYKAKIILLNARISDKSYHSYQKFSFFYKKIFSYIDEVFAQSELDKVRLESLGAKNVKIFKNIKANLEIKNNKIYTKPKEKLIIFASTHKDEEELLLDHFKLEENEKLIIAPRHPERFKEVENLLLNKGLEFEKFSSLKDENKKFSKKILLLDTLGELVNFYAISDVVVLGGSFIEG
;
A
#
# COMPACT_ATOMS: atom_id res chain seq x y z
N VAL A 1 -1.13 -11.91 26.43
CA VAL A 1 0.17 -12.32 27.01
C VAL A 1 -0.02 -13.20 28.26
N PHE A 2 -0.71 -12.72 29.30
CA PHE A 2 -0.97 -13.49 30.53
C PHE A 2 -1.71 -14.82 30.29
N MET A 3 -2.79 -14.82 29.50
CA MET A 3 -3.52 -16.06 29.15
C MET A 3 -2.63 -17.05 28.39
N ALA A 4 -1.84 -16.59 27.42
CA ALA A 4 -0.91 -17.45 26.69
C ALA A 4 0.15 -18.10 27.61
N ARG A 5 0.57 -17.42 28.69
CA ARG A 5 1.44 -18.01 29.73
C ARG A 5 0.75 -19.08 30.56
N ILE A 6 -0.53 -18.91 30.90
CA ILE A 6 -1.33 -19.94 31.59
C ILE A 6 -1.35 -21.23 30.76
N TYR A 7 -1.47 -21.11 29.44
CA TYR A 7 -1.42 -22.24 28.51
C TYR A 7 0.00 -22.70 28.13
N LYS A 8 1.05 -22.21 28.82
CA LYS A 8 2.46 -22.55 28.56
C LYS A 8 2.91 -22.32 27.11
N ALA A 9 2.26 -21.40 26.40
CA ALA A 9 2.61 -21.08 25.03
C ALA A 9 3.83 -20.15 24.97
N LYS A 10 4.66 -20.33 23.93
CA LYS A 10 5.74 -19.40 23.59
C LYS A 10 5.17 -18.12 23.02
N ILE A 11 5.59 -16.97 23.53
CA ILE A 11 5.08 -15.65 23.15
C ILE A 11 6.16 -14.89 22.38
N ILE A 12 5.85 -14.58 21.13
CA ILE A 12 6.74 -13.83 20.24
C ILE A 12 6.07 -12.51 19.87
N LEU A 13 6.80 -11.41 20.03
CA LEU A 13 6.36 -10.09 19.58
C LEU A 13 7.03 -9.73 18.25
N LEU A 14 6.26 -9.68 17.17
CA LEU A 14 6.75 -9.39 15.82
C LEU A 14 6.59 -7.91 15.44
N ASN A 15 7.50 -7.39 14.61
CA ASN A 15 7.49 -6.02 14.10
C ASN A 15 7.30 -4.97 15.22
N ALA A 16 7.96 -5.16 16.36
CA ALA A 16 7.84 -4.28 17.52
C ALA A 16 8.44 -2.90 17.22
N ARG A 17 7.67 -1.85 17.56
CA ARG A 17 8.03 -0.44 17.39
C ARG A 17 7.53 0.37 18.59
N ILE A 18 8.30 1.36 19.01
CA ILE A 18 7.89 2.32 20.04
C ILE A 18 8.13 3.75 19.53
N SER A 19 7.06 4.53 19.39
CA SER A 19 7.14 5.96 19.05
C SER A 19 7.74 6.78 20.19
N ASP A 20 8.26 7.97 19.89
CA ASP A 20 8.88 8.85 20.89
C ASP A 20 7.92 9.20 22.03
N LYS A 21 6.67 9.56 21.68
CA LYS A 21 5.62 9.89 22.65
C LYS A 21 5.33 8.71 23.60
N SER A 22 5.19 7.51 23.05
CA SER A 22 4.95 6.31 23.87
C SER A 22 6.18 5.97 24.70
N TYR A 23 7.39 6.14 24.17
CA TYR A 23 8.62 5.82 24.88
C TYR A 23 8.76 6.62 26.18
N HIS A 24 8.55 7.94 26.12
CA HIS A 24 8.59 8.80 27.30
C HIS A 24 7.55 8.42 28.35
N SER A 25 6.33 8.07 27.92
CA SER A 25 5.28 7.59 28.83
C SER A 25 5.65 6.25 29.47
N TYR A 26 6.19 5.32 28.67
CA TYR A 26 6.51 3.97 29.12
C TYR A 26 7.68 3.95 30.09
N GLN A 27 8.66 4.85 29.92
CA GLN A 27 9.75 5.06 30.87
C GLN A 27 9.22 5.46 32.26
N LYS A 28 8.22 6.35 32.34
CA LYS A 28 7.63 6.76 33.63
C LYS A 28 7.00 5.60 34.39
N PHE A 29 6.51 4.58 33.68
CA PHE A 29 5.92 3.38 34.25
C PHE A 29 6.77 2.13 33.96
N SER A 30 8.11 2.28 33.97
CA SER A 30 9.02 1.21 33.53
C SER A 30 8.82 -0.10 34.27
N PHE A 31 8.46 -0.06 35.56
CA PHE A 31 8.17 -1.27 36.36
C PHE A 31 7.04 -2.11 35.76
N PHE A 32 5.96 -1.45 35.30
CA PHE A 32 4.80 -2.11 34.74
C PHE A 32 5.15 -2.75 33.38
N TYR A 33 5.84 -2.01 32.53
CA TYR A 33 6.28 -2.53 31.23
C TYR A 33 7.31 -3.65 31.36
N LYS A 34 8.24 -3.56 32.32
CA LYS A 34 9.17 -4.65 32.65
C LYS A 34 8.43 -5.93 32.99
N LYS A 35 7.33 -5.84 33.76
CA LYS A 35 6.47 -7.00 34.07
C LYS A 35 5.79 -7.54 32.81
N ILE A 36 5.24 -6.69 31.96
CA ILE A 36 4.63 -7.13 30.69
C ILE A 36 5.65 -7.86 29.81
N PHE A 37 6.83 -7.26 29.61
CA PHE A 37 7.87 -7.81 28.77
C PHE A 37 8.49 -9.09 29.34
N SER A 38 8.47 -9.29 30.66
CA SER A 38 8.90 -10.57 31.27
C SER A 38 8.09 -11.77 30.79
N TYR A 39 6.87 -11.54 30.30
CA TYR A 39 6.05 -12.59 29.75
C TYR A 39 6.29 -12.82 28.25
N ILE A 40 7.14 -12.06 27.57
CA ILE A 40 7.44 -12.22 26.14
C ILE A 40 8.79 -12.94 26.00
N ASP A 41 8.84 -14.02 25.21
CA ASP A 41 10.01 -14.87 25.09
C ASP A 41 11.00 -14.37 24.03
N GLU A 42 10.49 -13.85 22.91
CA GLU A 42 11.30 -13.26 21.82
C GLU A 42 10.63 -12.00 21.27
N VAL A 43 11.44 -11.01 20.93
CA VAL A 43 10.97 -9.75 20.35
C VAL A 43 11.73 -9.47 19.06
N PHE A 44 11.01 -9.14 17.99
CA PHE A 44 11.57 -8.75 16.70
C PHE A 44 11.28 -7.28 16.46
N ALA A 45 12.28 -6.44 16.73
CA ALA A 45 12.23 -4.99 16.56
C ALA A 45 12.41 -4.57 15.10
N GLN A 46 11.72 -3.50 14.69
CA GLN A 46 11.79 -2.98 13.31
C GLN A 46 13.10 -2.21 13.01
N SER A 47 13.70 -1.60 14.03
CA SER A 47 14.93 -0.79 13.91
C SER A 47 15.84 -0.97 15.13
N GLU A 48 17.09 -0.52 15.03
CA GLU A 48 18.02 -0.48 16.16
C GLU A 48 17.49 0.42 17.28
N LEU A 49 16.88 1.55 16.93
CA LEU A 49 16.28 2.46 17.90
C LEU A 49 15.15 1.77 18.68
N ASP A 50 14.27 1.06 17.98
CA ASP A 50 13.20 0.29 18.63
C ASP A 50 13.75 -0.78 19.56
N LYS A 51 14.83 -1.47 19.15
CA LYS A 51 15.50 -2.46 19.98
C LYS A 51 15.99 -1.86 21.29
N VAL A 52 16.75 -0.76 21.24
CA VAL A 52 17.25 -0.07 22.44
C VAL A 52 16.10 0.34 23.36
N ARG A 53 15.01 0.87 22.78
CA ARG A 53 13.82 1.27 23.55
C ARG A 53 13.15 0.08 24.23
N LEU A 54 12.94 -1.01 23.51
CA LEU A 54 12.32 -2.23 24.02
C LEU A 54 13.15 -2.86 25.15
N GLU A 55 14.48 -2.94 24.97
CA GLU A 55 15.41 -3.45 25.98
C GLU A 55 15.38 -2.58 27.25
N SER A 56 15.37 -1.25 27.11
CA SER A 56 15.27 -0.34 28.26
C SER A 56 13.98 -0.50 29.06
N LEU A 57 12.91 -1.01 28.43
CA LEU A 57 11.63 -1.30 29.07
C LEU A 57 11.51 -2.74 29.59
N GLY A 58 12.57 -3.56 29.48
CA GLY A 58 12.64 -4.90 30.05
C GLY A 58 12.37 -6.04 29.07
N ALA A 59 12.29 -5.77 27.76
CA ALA A 59 12.27 -6.83 26.75
C ALA A 59 13.58 -7.63 26.78
N LYS A 60 13.47 -8.94 26.63
CA LYS A 60 14.59 -9.87 26.51
C LYS A 60 14.58 -10.50 25.11
N ASN A 61 15.74 -10.99 24.67
CA ASN A 61 15.90 -11.65 23.37
C ASN A 61 15.39 -10.80 22.20
N VAL A 62 15.78 -9.52 22.17
CA VAL A 62 15.37 -8.59 21.13
C VAL A 62 16.29 -8.72 19.91
N LYS A 63 15.72 -9.14 18.79
CA LYS A 63 16.40 -9.26 17.49
C LYS A 63 15.89 -8.19 16.55
N ILE A 64 16.74 -7.72 15.66
CA ILE A 64 16.31 -6.81 14.59
C ILE A 64 15.81 -7.66 13.43
N PHE A 65 14.62 -7.36 12.96
CA PHE A 65 14.05 -8.02 11.79
C PHE A 65 13.43 -6.96 10.90
N LYS A 66 13.76 -7.01 9.60
CA LYS A 66 13.13 -6.14 8.63
C LYS A 66 11.63 -6.37 8.67
N ASN A 67 10.87 -5.29 8.53
CA ASN A 67 9.41 -5.34 8.57
C ASN A 67 8.92 -6.46 7.65
N ILE A 68 8.21 -7.44 8.22
CA ILE A 68 7.71 -8.60 7.46
C ILE A 68 6.88 -8.14 6.25
N LYS A 69 6.19 -7.00 6.37
CA LYS A 69 5.39 -6.40 5.27
C LYS A 69 6.24 -5.93 4.09
N ALA A 70 7.54 -5.70 4.29
CA ALA A 70 8.47 -5.25 3.26
C ALA A 70 9.14 -6.40 2.49
N ASN A 71 8.96 -7.67 2.92
CA ASN A 71 9.50 -8.85 2.24
C ASN A 71 8.50 -9.47 1.24
N LEU A 72 7.53 -8.69 0.75
CA LEU A 72 6.62 -9.14 -0.30
C LEU A 72 7.36 -9.07 -1.64
N GLU A 73 7.74 -10.22 -2.20
CA GLU A 73 8.07 -10.30 -3.62
C GLU A 73 6.80 -10.07 -4.43
N ILE A 74 6.66 -8.86 -4.95
CA ILE A 74 5.59 -8.52 -5.88
C ILE A 74 5.91 -9.20 -7.21
N LYS A 75 5.29 -10.35 -7.47
CA LYS A 75 5.44 -11.06 -8.75
C LYS A 75 4.37 -10.58 -9.73
N ASN A 76 4.84 -10.09 -10.88
CA ASN A 76 3.97 -9.83 -12.02
C ASN A 76 3.54 -11.17 -12.60
N ASN A 77 2.24 -11.38 -12.75
CA ASN A 77 1.71 -12.61 -13.33
C ASN A 77 1.55 -12.52 -14.84
N LYS A 78 1.58 -11.29 -15.38
CA LYS A 78 1.46 -11.00 -16.82
C LYS A 78 2.48 -9.95 -17.22
N ILE A 79 2.99 -10.07 -18.44
CA ILE A 79 3.94 -9.13 -19.02
C ILE A 79 3.19 -8.31 -20.07
N TYR A 80 3.02 -7.02 -19.80
CA TYR A 80 2.48 -6.07 -20.77
C TYR A 80 3.61 -5.33 -21.47
N THR A 81 3.38 -4.94 -22.72
CA THR A 81 4.33 -4.08 -23.43
C THR A 81 4.17 -2.66 -22.93
N LYS A 82 5.26 -2.07 -22.42
CA LYS A 82 5.29 -0.66 -22.04
C LYS A 82 5.05 0.23 -23.28
N PRO A 83 4.15 1.23 -23.22
CA PRO A 83 4.01 2.24 -24.26
C PRO A 83 5.31 3.03 -24.49
N LYS A 84 5.43 3.71 -25.64
CA LYS A 84 6.60 4.59 -25.89
C LYS A 84 6.47 5.89 -25.11
N GLU A 85 5.23 6.34 -24.94
CA GLU A 85 4.82 7.48 -24.15
C GLU A 85 5.06 7.23 -22.66
N LYS A 86 5.24 8.30 -21.89
CA LYS A 86 5.37 8.21 -20.44
C LYS A 86 4.05 7.72 -19.84
N LEU A 87 4.09 6.61 -19.12
CA LEU A 87 2.91 5.97 -18.57
C LEU A 87 2.71 6.35 -17.10
N ILE A 88 1.59 6.99 -16.81
CA ILE A 88 1.18 7.41 -15.48
C ILE A 88 -0.01 6.55 -15.06
N ILE A 89 -0.03 6.10 -13.80
CA ILE A 89 -1.18 5.39 -13.24
C ILE A 89 -1.69 6.06 -11.98
N PHE A 90 -2.99 6.32 -11.95
CA PHE A 90 -3.76 6.61 -10.75
C PHE A 90 -4.24 5.28 -10.19
N ALA A 91 -3.54 4.80 -9.17
CA ALA A 91 -3.66 3.45 -8.67
C ALA A 91 -4.46 3.41 -7.38
N SER A 92 -5.38 2.45 -7.27
CA SER A 92 -6.17 2.24 -6.05
C SER A 92 -6.94 3.49 -5.61
N THR A 93 -7.53 4.23 -6.56
CA THR A 93 -8.28 5.45 -6.26
C THR A 93 -9.59 5.16 -5.54
N HIS A 94 -9.92 6.04 -4.59
CA HIS A 94 -11.15 6.03 -3.79
C HIS A 94 -12.12 7.11 -4.24
N LYS A 95 -13.33 7.08 -3.66
CA LYS A 95 -14.41 7.99 -4.03
C LYS A 95 -13.93 9.44 -3.99
N ASP A 96 -14.35 10.21 -4.98
CA ASP A 96 -14.07 11.63 -5.15
C ASP A 96 -12.58 11.94 -5.49
N GLU A 97 -11.64 10.98 -5.33
CA GLU A 97 -10.24 11.16 -5.70
C GLU A 97 -10.03 11.22 -7.21
N GLU A 98 -10.77 10.41 -8.00
CA GLU A 98 -10.61 10.44 -9.46
C GLU A 98 -11.01 11.80 -10.04
N GLU A 99 -12.07 12.41 -9.51
CA GLU A 99 -12.51 13.74 -9.93
C GLU A 99 -11.47 14.80 -9.57
N LEU A 100 -11.04 14.81 -8.31
CA LEU A 100 -10.02 15.73 -7.82
C LEU A 100 -8.72 15.65 -8.64
N LEU A 101 -8.24 14.43 -8.88
CA LEU A 101 -7.03 14.20 -9.64
C LEU A 101 -7.20 14.65 -11.09
N LEU A 102 -8.30 14.29 -11.76
CA LEU A 102 -8.54 14.68 -13.15
C LEU A 102 -8.72 16.20 -13.33
N ASP A 103 -9.20 16.92 -12.31
CA ASP A 103 -9.36 18.37 -12.37
C ASP A 103 -8.04 19.14 -12.21
N HIS A 104 -7.05 18.54 -11.56
CA HIS A 104 -5.76 19.19 -11.27
C HIS A 104 -4.59 18.59 -12.04
N PHE A 105 -4.79 17.44 -12.67
CA PHE A 105 -3.80 16.77 -13.49
C PHE A 105 -4.06 17.02 -14.98
N LYS A 106 -3.12 17.71 -15.62
CA LYS A 106 -3.13 17.89 -17.07
C LYS A 106 -2.28 16.81 -17.73
N LEU A 107 -2.90 16.00 -18.56
CA LEU A 107 -2.21 14.97 -19.35
C LEU A 107 -1.56 15.60 -20.58
N GLU A 108 -0.23 15.51 -20.68
CA GLU A 108 0.52 16.06 -21.80
C GLU A 108 0.41 15.20 -23.08
N GLU A 109 0.96 15.68 -24.20
CA GLU A 109 0.87 14.97 -25.49
C GLU A 109 1.57 13.61 -25.50
N ASN A 110 2.77 13.54 -24.92
CA ASN A 110 3.60 12.33 -24.85
C ASN A 110 3.37 11.51 -23.57
N GLU A 111 2.18 11.63 -22.98
CA GLU A 111 1.80 10.92 -21.77
C GLU A 111 0.53 10.08 -21.98
N LYS A 112 0.49 8.93 -21.30
CA LYS A 112 -0.69 8.08 -21.18
C LYS A 112 -1.06 7.90 -19.71
N LEU A 113 -2.36 7.83 -19.43
CA LEU A 113 -2.91 7.70 -18.10
C LEU A 113 -3.70 6.39 -17.96
N ILE A 114 -3.45 5.66 -16.89
CA ILE A 114 -4.28 4.56 -16.43
C ILE A 114 -4.99 5.00 -15.16
N ILE A 115 -6.29 4.74 -15.08
CA ILE A 115 -7.07 4.97 -13.87
C ILE A 115 -7.53 3.60 -13.37
N ALA A 116 -7.15 3.25 -12.15
CA ALA A 116 -7.42 1.96 -11.53
C ALA A 116 -8.17 2.14 -10.20
N PRO A 117 -9.52 2.15 -10.24
CA PRO A 117 -10.34 2.29 -9.04
C PRO A 117 -10.09 1.13 -8.07
N ARG A 118 -10.05 1.44 -6.76
CA ARG A 118 -9.78 0.44 -5.70
C ARG A 118 -10.81 -0.69 -5.65
N HIS A 119 -12.05 -0.36 -6.01
CA HIS A 119 -13.27 -1.12 -5.74
C HIS A 119 -14.03 -1.39 -7.06
N PRO A 120 -14.28 -2.67 -7.44
CA PRO A 120 -14.95 -3.01 -8.69
C PRO A 120 -16.34 -2.40 -8.87
N GLU A 121 -17.09 -2.26 -7.78
CA GLU A 121 -18.41 -1.64 -7.76
C GLU A 121 -18.38 -0.19 -8.29
N ARG A 122 -17.21 0.47 -8.25
CA ARG A 122 -17.01 1.84 -8.73
C ARG A 122 -16.57 1.94 -10.19
N PHE A 123 -16.31 0.84 -10.89
CA PHE A 123 -15.86 0.92 -12.29
C PHE A 123 -16.86 1.66 -13.18
N LYS A 124 -18.17 1.42 -12.96
CA LYS A 124 -19.21 2.11 -13.72
C LYS A 124 -19.34 3.59 -13.35
N GLU A 125 -19.15 3.91 -12.07
CA GLU A 125 -19.14 5.29 -11.57
C GLU A 125 -18.00 6.09 -12.23
N VAL A 126 -16.78 5.54 -12.23
CA VAL A 126 -15.61 6.18 -12.85
C VAL A 126 -15.73 6.23 -14.38
N GLU A 127 -16.28 5.19 -15.02
CA GLU A 127 -16.61 5.24 -16.46
C GLU A 127 -17.52 6.44 -16.77
N ASN A 128 -18.58 6.64 -15.98
CA ASN A 128 -19.50 7.75 -16.17
C ASN A 128 -18.84 9.12 -15.89
N LEU A 129 -17.96 9.20 -14.89
CA LEU A 129 -17.16 10.40 -14.62
C LEU A 129 -16.32 10.82 -15.82
N LEU A 130 -15.62 9.85 -16.44
CA LEU A 130 -14.80 10.11 -17.62
C LEU A 130 -15.65 10.58 -18.81
N LEU A 131 -16.81 9.96 -19.03
CA LEU A 131 -17.75 10.37 -20.07
C LEU A 131 -18.29 11.79 -19.82
N ASN A 132 -18.66 12.12 -18.58
CA ASN A 132 -19.19 13.43 -18.21
C ASN A 132 -18.15 14.55 -18.36
N LYS A 133 -16.87 14.24 -18.13
CA LYS A 133 -15.75 15.17 -18.40
C LYS A 133 -15.38 15.25 -19.89
N GLY A 134 -16.05 14.51 -20.77
CA GLY A 134 -15.78 14.49 -22.21
C GLY A 134 -14.42 13.86 -22.57
N LEU A 135 -13.88 13.02 -21.69
CA LEU A 135 -12.58 12.40 -21.88
C LEU A 135 -12.69 11.17 -22.78
N GLU A 136 -11.76 11.03 -23.72
CA GLU A 136 -11.67 9.83 -24.54
C GLU A 136 -10.84 8.75 -23.83
N PHE A 137 -11.46 7.61 -23.54
CA PHE A 137 -10.81 6.48 -22.87
C PHE A 137 -11.19 5.13 -23.48
N GLU A 138 -10.38 4.12 -23.18
CA GLU A 138 -10.66 2.71 -23.41
C GLU A 138 -10.86 1.99 -22.07
N LYS A 139 -11.61 0.89 -22.08
CA LYS A 139 -11.72 0.00 -20.91
C LYS A 139 -10.84 -1.22 -21.11
N PHE A 140 -10.09 -1.59 -20.09
CA PHE A 140 -9.18 -2.73 -20.17
C PHE A 140 -9.90 -4.05 -20.48
N SER A 141 -11.09 -4.25 -19.92
CA SER A 141 -11.96 -5.39 -20.22
C SER A 141 -12.35 -5.50 -21.70
N SER A 142 -12.43 -4.35 -22.39
CA SER A 142 -12.89 -4.24 -23.78
C SER A 142 -11.77 -4.32 -24.81
N LEU A 143 -10.50 -4.31 -24.37
CA LEU A 143 -9.34 -4.47 -25.26
C LEU A 143 -9.33 -5.89 -25.82
N LYS A 144 -9.41 -6.00 -27.15
CA LYS A 144 -9.36 -7.28 -27.90
C LYS A 144 -7.94 -7.72 -28.26
N ASP A 145 -6.98 -6.81 -28.19
CA ASP A 145 -5.57 -7.09 -28.47
C ASP A 145 -5.00 -8.06 -27.42
N GLU A 146 -4.30 -9.10 -27.88
CA GLU A 146 -3.70 -10.12 -27.01
C GLU A 146 -2.64 -9.54 -26.07
N ASN A 147 -1.92 -8.50 -26.51
CA ASN A 147 -0.95 -7.77 -25.71
C ASN A 147 -1.60 -6.66 -24.86
N LYS A 148 -2.94 -6.56 -24.89
CA LYS A 148 -3.73 -5.52 -24.23
C LYS A 148 -3.21 -4.11 -24.48
N LYS A 149 -2.72 -3.86 -25.69
CA LYS A 149 -2.34 -2.51 -26.11
C LYS A 149 -3.57 -1.63 -26.22
N PHE A 150 -3.47 -0.40 -25.72
CA PHE A 150 -4.50 0.61 -25.82
C PHE A 150 -3.98 1.80 -26.64
N SER A 151 -4.84 2.28 -27.52
CA SER A 151 -4.54 3.32 -28.50
C SER A 151 -4.79 4.72 -27.93
N LYS A 152 -5.82 4.87 -27.09
CA LYS A 152 -6.18 6.15 -26.49
C LYS A 152 -5.20 6.59 -25.42
N LYS A 153 -5.29 7.86 -25.04
CA LYS A 153 -4.47 8.44 -23.97
C LYS A 153 -4.86 7.94 -22.59
N ILE A 154 -6.14 7.63 -22.37
CA ILE A 154 -6.65 7.19 -21.07
C ILE A 154 -7.16 5.74 -21.17
N LEU A 155 -6.77 4.93 -20.20
CA LEU A 155 -7.27 3.57 -19.99
C LEU A 155 -7.91 3.45 -18.60
N LEU A 156 -9.17 3.06 -18.56
CA LEU A 156 -9.85 2.65 -17.33
C LEU A 156 -9.54 1.16 -17.07
N LEU A 157 -8.87 0.89 -15.97
CA LEU A 157 -8.59 -0.46 -15.51
C LEU A 157 -9.81 -1.00 -14.74
N ASP A 158 -10.77 -1.55 -15.48
CA ASP A 158 -12.05 -2.07 -14.98
C ASP A 158 -12.02 -3.58 -14.69
N THR A 159 -10.87 -4.10 -14.23
CA THR A 159 -10.69 -5.51 -13.88
C THR A 159 -9.84 -5.68 -12.61
N LEU A 160 -10.07 -6.78 -11.88
CA LEU A 160 -9.28 -7.13 -10.71
C LEU A 160 -7.99 -7.87 -11.08
N GLY A 161 -6.95 -7.70 -10.25
CA GLY A 161 -5.70 -8.47 -10.34
C GLY A 161 -4.69 -7.97 -11.37
N GLU A 162 -4.99 -6.88 -12.08
CA GLU A 162 -4.10 -6.34 -13.13
C GLU A 162 -3.16 -5.24 -12.64
N LEU A 163 -3.48 -4.61 -11.51
CA LEU A 163 -2.78 -3.42 -11.02
C LEU A 163 -1.26 -3.65 -10.89
N VAL A 164 -0.87 -4.83 -10.41
CA VAL A 164 0.54 -5.21 -10.24
C VAL A 164 1.29 -5.26 -11.58
N ASN A 165 0.64 -5.75 -12.64
CA ASN A 165 1.23 -5.87 -13.96
C ASN A 165 1.41 -4.48 -14.59
N PHE A 166 0.51 -3.54 -14.28
CA PHE A 166 0.62 -2.16 -14.74
C PHE A 166 1.65 -1.33 -13.96
N TYR A 167 1.87 -1.61 -12.67
CA TYR A 167 3.00 -1.02 -11.94
C TYR A 167 4.33 -1.29 -12.62
N ALA A 168 4.52 -2.50 -13.14
CA ALA A 168 5.77 -2.92 -13.78
C ALA A 168 6.14 -2.12 -15.04
N ILE A 169 5.15 -1.54 -15.71
CA ILE A 169 5.34 -0.78 -16.96
C ILE A 169 5.11 0.72 -16.79
N SER A 170 4.71 1.18 -15.60
CA SER A 170 4.43 2.59 -15.33
C SER A 170 5.71 3.36 -15.03
N ASP A 171 5.81 4.59 -15.55
CA ASP A 171 6.87 5.54 -15.21
C ASP A 171 6.57 6.29 -13.91
N VAL A 172 5.28 6.55 -13.65
CA VAL A 172 4.82 7.27 -12.45
C VAL A 172 3.59 6.57 -11.88
N VAL A 173 3.60 6.36 -10.57
CA VAL A 173 2.47 5.81 -9.82
C VAL A 173 1.97 6.84 -8.82
N VAL A 174 0.72 7.27 -8.97
CA VAL A 174 -0.01 8.07 -7.99
C VAL A 174 -0.92 7.12 -7.22
N LEU A 175 -0.62 6.85 -5.96
CA LEU A 175 -1.37 5.92 -5.13
C LEU A 175 -2.49 6.66 -4.38
N GLY A 176 -3.74 6.29 -4.65
CA GLY A 176 -4.93 6.80 -3.96
C GLY A 176 -5.06 6.32 -2.51
N GLY A 177 -6.17 6.72 -1.87
CA GLY A 177 -6.48 6.45 -0.47
C GLY A 177 -5.81 7.43 0.50
N SER A 178 -5.42 8.61 0.02
CA SER A 178 -4.74 9.63 0.84
C SER A 178 -5.01 11.07 0.43
N PHE A 179 -5.76 11.30 -0.66
CA PHE A 179 -6.03 12.65 -1.16
C PHE A 179 -7.27 13.29 -0.55
N ILE A 180 -8.12 12.49 0.12
CA ILE A 180 -9.37 12.94 0.73
C ILE A 180 -9.42 12.45 2.17
N GLU A 181 -9.87 13.30 3.08
CA GLU A 181 -10.10 12.94 4.48
C GLU A 181 -11.25 11.92 4.57
N GLY A 182 -10.99 10.81 5.25
CA GLY A 182 -11.97 9.74 5.49
C GLY A 182 -12.78 9.95 6.76
#